data_AF-A0AAN9AAD3-F1
#
_entry.id   AF-A0AAN9AAD3-F1
#
_cell.length_a   1.000
_cell.length_b   1.000
_cell.length_c   1.000
_cell.angle_alpha   90.00
_cell.angle_beta   90.00
_cell.angle_gamma   90.00
#
_symmetry.space_group_name_H-M   'P 1'
#
loop_
_entity.id
_entity.type
_entity.pdbx_description
1 polymer ?
#
loop_
_entity_poly.entity_id
_entity_poly.type
_entity_poly.pdbx_seq_one_letter_code
_entity_poly.pdbx_strand_id
1 'polypeptide(L)'
;ECLLDPPLKERLQQPQLSVRKQLFSMTGYNIAIFPDMSVKGTREFYNIYAIMEVRAVGKGEVQIRGVDSGLFLAMSTKGKLYGE
;
A
#
# COMPACT_ATOMS: atom_id res chain seq x y z
N GLU A 1 18.62 -14.70 25.92
CA GLU A 1 18.07 -14.88 24.57
C GLU A 1 16.90 -13.90 24.44
N CYS A 2 17.17 -12.72 23.90
CA CYS A 2 16.73 -12.34 22.54
C CYS A 2 15.19 -12.39 22.47
N LEU A 3 14.43 -11.29 22.43
CA LEU A 3 14.68 -9.98 21.84
C LEU A 3 13.90 -8.94 22.65
N LEU A 4 14.60 -7.94 23.17
CA LEU A 4 13.96 -6.76 23.74
C LEU A 4 13.16 -6.10 22.62
N ASP A 5 11.86 -5.90 22.84
CA ASP A 5 11.05 -5.03 21.98
C ASP A 5 11.81 -3.71 21.78
N PRO A 6 12.02 -3.25 20.53
CA PRO A 6 12.72 -2.01 20.29
C PRO A 6 12.02 -0.86 21.01
N PRO A 7 12.79 0.14 21.52
CA PRO A 7 12.25 1.22 22.33
C PRO A 7 11.11 1.93 21.61
N LEU A 8 10.05 2.30 22.35
CA LEU A 8 8.84 2.96 21.83
C LEU A 8 9.13 4.12 20.87
N LYS A 9 10.26 4.81 21.03
CA LYS A 9 10.72 5.90 20.17
C LYS A 9 11.00 5.48 18.72
N GLU A 10 11.44 4.25 18.49
CA GLU A 10 11.62 3.62 17.17
C GLU A 10 10.26 3.22 16.55
N ARG A 11 9.32 2.74 17.38
CA ARG A 11 7.93 2.44 16.94
C ARG A 11 7.12 3.68 16.60
N LEU A 12 7.45 4.83 17.18
CA LEU A 12 6.82 6.13 16.91
C LEU A 12 7.41 6.87 15.70
N GLN A 13 8.59 6.48 15.21
CA GLN A 13 9.12 6.96 13.92
C GLN A 13 8.48 6.24 12.73
N GLN A 14 7.91 5.06 12.95
CA GLN A 14 7.01 4.46 11.98
C GLN A 14 5.70 5.24 12.04
N PRO A 15 5.26 5.89 10.95
CA PRO A 15 3.98 6.56 10.97
C PRO A 15 2.92 5.47 11.20
N GLN A 16 2.31 5.46 12.39
CA GLN A 16 1.17 4.60 12.71
C GLN A 16 -0.09 5.17 12.01
N LEU A 17 0.04 5.47 10.72
CA LEU A 17 -1.03 5.42 9.75
C LEU A 17 -1.63 4.02 9.90
N SER A 18 -2.93 3.89 10.22
CA SER A 18 -3.60 2.57 10.22
C SER A 18 -3.01 1.70 9.10
N VAL A 19 -2.50 0.52 9.44
CA VAL A 19 -1.70 -0.33 8.52
C VAL A 19 -2.40 -0.49 7.19
N ARG A 20 -3.74 -0.44 7.19
CA ARG A 20 -4.61 -0.55 6.03
C ARG A 20 -5.36 0.75 5.79
N LYS A 21 -5.35 1.25 4.54
CA LYS A 21 -6.05 2.46 4.09
C LYS A 21 -6.51 2.31 2.64
N GLN A 22 -7.41 3.18 2.21
CA GLN A 22 -7.66 3.40 0.78
C GLN A 22 -6.86 4.62 0.31
N LEU A 23 -6.29 4.52 -0.90
CA LEU A 23 -5.60 5.64 -1.54
C LEU A 23 -6.57 6.34 -2.51
N PHE A 24 -7.15 7.44 -2.04
CA PHE A 24 -8.13 8.22 -2.80
C PHE A 24 -7.42 9.21 -3.73
N SER A 25 -7.64 9.05 -5.03
CA SER A 25 -7.20 9.99 -6.06
C SER A 25 -8.11 11.21 -6.10
N MET A 26 -7.54 12.38 -6.42
CA MET A 26 -8.30 13.62 -6.69
C MET A 26 -9.31 13.48 -7.83
N THR A 27 -9.16 12.46 -8.70
CA THR A 27 -10.12 12.15 -9.77
C THR A 27 -11.39 11.43 -9.29
N GLY A 28 -11.51 11.18 -7.97
CA GLY A 28 -12.69 10.53 -7.38
C GLY A 28 -12.69 9.02 -7.50
N TYR A 29 -11.51 8.39 -7.41
CA TYR A 29 -11.33 6.93 -7.48
C TYR A 29 -10.36 6.48 -6.38
N ASN A 30 -10.64 5.33 -5.78
CA ASN A 30 -9.64 4.64 -4.97
C ASN A 30 -8.75 3.76 -5.86
N ILE A 31 -7.45 3.74 -5.60
CA ILE A 31 -6.54 2.79 -6.25
C ILE A 31 -6.90 1.37 -5.79
N ALA A 32 -7.01 0.44 -6.73
CA ALA A 32 -7.22 -0.97 -6.49
C ALA A 32 -6.20 -1.82 -7.26
N ILE A 33 -5.67 -2.85 -6.59
CA ILE A 33 -4.74 -3.84 -7.17
C ILE A 33 -5.46 -5.19 -7.19
N PHE A 34 -5.88 -5.62 -8.37
CA PHE A 34 -6.67 -6.83 -8.56
C PHE A 34 -5.77 -8.09 -8.64
N PRO A 35 -6.31 -9.29 -8.37
CA PRO A 35 -5.55 -10.54 -8.45
C PRO A 35 -5.02 -10.88 -9.85
N ASP A 36 -5.59 -10.27 -10.90
CA ASP A 36 -5.12 -10.35 -12.29
C ASP A 36 -3.92 -9.44 -12.60
N MET A 37 -3.26 -8.91 -11.55
CA MET A 37 -2.16 -7.95 -11.61
C MET A 37 -2.53 -6.58 -12.19
N SER A 38 -3.81 -6.33 -12.48
CA SER A 38 -4.24 -5.03 -12.99
C SER A 38 -4.38 -4.00 -11.87
N VAL A 39 -3.89 -2.79 -12.13
CA VAL A 39 -4.04 -1.64 -11.23
C VAL A 39 -4.98 -0.65 -11.87
N LYS A 40 -6.10 -0.35 -11.20
CA LYS A 40 -7.17 0.51 -11.73
C LYS A 40 -7.78 1.36 -10.62
N GLY A 41 -8.47 2.42 -11.00
CA GLY A 41 -9.32 3.17 -10.10
C GLY A 41 -10.69 2.50 -9.94
N THR A 42 -11.24 2.47 -8.72
CA THR A 42 -12.60 2.01 -8.45
C THR A 42 -13.40 3.05 -7.65
N ARG A 43 -14.72 3.09 -7.90
CA ARG A 43 -15.72 3.86 -7.13
C ARG A 43 -16.64 2.95 -6.31
N GLU A 44 -16.43 1.65 -6.41
CA GLU A 44 -17.23 0.67 -5.68
C GLU A 44 -17.00 0.83 -4.17
N PHE A 45 -18.11 0.96 -3.44
CA PHE A 45 -18.07 1.02 -1.98
C PHE A 45 -17.55 -0.29 -1.42
N TYR A 46 -16.66 -0.20 -0.42
CA TYR A 46 -16.10 -1.36 0.28
C TYR A 46 -15.36 -2.38 -0.61
N ASN A 47 -14.83 -1.95 -1.76
CA ASN A 47 -14.02 -2.83 -2.62
C ASN A 47 -12.75 -3.30 -1.86
N ILE A 48 -12.63 -4.61 -1.68
CA ILE A 48 -11.54 -5.26 -0.93
C ILE A 48 -10.17 -5.07 -1.59
N TYR A 49 -10.14 -4.99 -2.92
CA TYR A 49 -8.91 -4.77 -3.70
C TYR A 49 -8.42 -3.32 -3.61
N ALA A 50 -9.22 -2.40 -3.06
CA ALA A 50 -8.84 -1.01 -2.83
C ALA A 50 -8.19 -0.77 -1.46
N ILE A 51 -8.01 -1.82 -0.66
CA ILE A 51 -7.36 -1.74 0.65
C ILE A 51 -5.86 -1.93 0.47
N MET A 52 -5.10 -0.91 0.84
CA MET A 52 -3.65 -0.83 0.67
C MET A 52 -2.94 -0.80 2.01
N GLU A 53 -1.76 -1.40 2.04
CA GLU A 53 -0.77 -1.23 3.09
C GLU A 53 0.41 -0.41 2.55
N VAL A 54 0.79 0.64 3.28
CA VAL A 54 1.90 1.53 2.91
C VAL A 54 3.00 1.39 3.95
N ARG A 55 4.18 0.93 3.53
CA ARG A 55 5.36 0.76 4.41
C ARG A 55 6.50 1.65 3.93
N ALA A 56 7.11 2.37 4.87
CA ALA A 56 8.34 3.10 4.57
C ALA A 56 9.49 2.11 4.36
N VAL A 57 10.26 2.31 3.29
CA VAL A 57 11.47 1.52 2.98
C VAL A 57 12.74 2.38 2.94
N GLY A 58 12.57 3.70 2.89
CA GLY A 58 13.64 4.68 2.88
C GLY A 58 13.11 6.07 3.20
N LYS A 59 14.01 7.06 3.18
CA LYS A 59 13.63 8.45 3.43
C LYS A 59 12.81 8.99 2.25
N GLY A 60 11.50 9.11 2.44
CA GLY A 60 10.58 9.56 1.39
C GLY A 60 10.19 8.45 0.39
N GLU A 61 10.53 7.20 0.69
CA GLU A 61 10.26 6.06 -0.17
C GLU A 61 9.33 5.07 0.53
N VAL A 62 8.35 4.57 -0.22
CA VAL A 62 7.35 3.63 0.29
C VAL A 62 7.16 2.46 -0.65
N GLN A 63 6.87 1.29 -0.08
CA GLN A 63 6.21 0.20 -0.78
C GLN A 63 4.72 0.25 -0.49
N ILE A 64 3.92 -0.03 -1.52
CA ILE A 64 2.46 -0.06 -1.44
C ILE A 64 2.02 -1.46 -1.83
N ARG A 65 1.27 -2.14 -0.94
CA ARG A 65 0.80 -3.51 -1.14
C ARG A 65 -0.73 -3.57 -1.10
N GLY A 66 -1.35 -4.23 -2.07
CA GLY A 66 -2.76 -4.59 -2.01
C GLY A 66 -2.97 -5.66 -0.94
N VAL A 67 -3.78 -5.39 0.08
CA VAL A 67 -3.96 -6.30 1.22
C VAL A 67 -4.58 -7.62 0.78
N ASP A 68 -5.60 -7.55 -0.08
CA ASP A 68 -6.35 -8.71 -0.53
C ASP A 68 -5.61 -9.50 -1.61
N SER A 69 -5.11 -8.83 -2.65
CA SER A 69 -4.34 -9.47 -3.73
C SER A 69 -2.95 -9.94 -3.30
N GLY A 70 -2.40 -9.35 -2.23
CA GLY A 70 -1.05 -9.64 -1.75
C GLY A 70 0.08 -9.04 -2.62
N LEU A 71 -0.26 -8.42 -3.74
CA LEU A 71 0.66 -7.85 -4.74
C LEU A 71 1.13 -6.45 -4.36
N PHE A 72 2.34 -6.09 -4.78
CA PHE A 72 2.91 -4.75 -4.63
C PHE A 72 2.63 -3.90 -5.86
N LEU A 73 2.42 -2.60 -5.65
CA LEU A 73 2.33 -1.63 -6.74
C LEU A 73 3.70 -1.50 -7.40
N ALA A 74 3.78 -1.89 -8.67
CA ALA A 74 4.96 -1.76 -9.51
C ALA A 74 4.67 -0.89 -10.74
N MET A 75 5.73 -0.40 -11.37
CA MET A 75 5.68 0.41 -12.58
C MET A 75 6.69 -0.10 -13.58
N SER A 76 6.24 -0.38 -14.80
CA SER A 76 7.10 -0.79 -15.89
C SER A 76 7.94 0.38 -16.40
N THR A 77 8.99 0.09 -17.18
CA THR A 77 9.84 1.11 -17.82
C THR A 77 9.08 2.05 -18.78
N LYS A 78 7.88 1.66 -19.22
CA LYS A 78 6.97 2.49 -20.05
C LYS A 78 5.98 3.32 -19.22
N GLY A 79 6.07 3.28 -17.89
CA GLY A 79 5.18 4.00 -16.97
C GLY A 79 3.85 3.31 -16.67
N LYS A 80 3.59 2.11 -17.21
CA LYS A 80 2.37 1.35 -16.89
C LYS A 80 2.46 0.76 -15.49
N LEU A 81 1.46 1.03 -14.65
CA LEU A 81 1.30 0.42 -13.33
C LEU A 81 0.78 -1.02 -13.43
N TYR A 82 1.27 -1.90 -12.56
CA TYR A 82 0.84 -3.29 -12.43
C TYR A 82 1.09 -3.80 -11.00
N GLY A 83 0.53 -4.97 -10.67
CA GLY A 83 0.81 -5.68 -9.42
C GLY A 83 1.95 -6.69 -9.58
N GLU A 84 2.91 -6.70 -8.66
CA GLU A 84 4.07 -7.62 -8.60
C GLU A 84 4.10 -8.46 -7.32
#